data_AF-A0A1G2X6F2-F1
#
_entry.id   AF-A0A1G2X6F2-F1
#
_cell.length_a   1.000
_cell.length_b   1.000
_cell.length_c   1.000
_cell.angle_alpha   90.00
_cell.angle_beta   90.00
_cell.angle_gamma   90.00
#
_symmetry.space_group_name_H-M   'P 1'
#
loop_
_entity.id
_entity.type
_entity.pdbx_description
1 polymer ?
#
loop_
_entity_poly.entity_id
_entity_poly.type
_entity_poly.pdbx_seq_one_letter_code
_entity_poly.pdbx_strand_id
1 'polypeptide(L)'
;MLVHNDQYRGIEHCYVEKVDGKYYSEPSPDYFKYVNLGGEGLTPVGYGHRSIEFIVKNICKCLGLDLKQRQVLLKQFNNDGVMATPANSSYNELVTEAGRLSILNGGKEVEITYGKNAGVKFKN
;
A
#
# COMPACT_ATOMS: atom_id res chain seq x y z
N MET A 1 -17.08 5.19 22.45
CA MET A 1 -17.09 5.82 21.11
C MET A 1 -15.89 5.25 20.35
N LEU A 2 -16.11 4.69 19.16
CA LEU A 2 -15.05 4.22 18.27
C LEU A 2 -14.91 5.27 17.17
N VAL A 3 -13.77 5.95 17.13
CA VAL A 3 -13.48 6.95 16.09
C VAL A 3 -12.35 6.40 15.24
N HIS A 4 -12.62 6.27 13.94
CA HIS A 4 -11.62 5.89 12.95
C HIS A 4 -11.13 7.15 12.23
N ASN A 5 -9.87 7.52 12.43
CA ASN A 5 -9.24 8.64 11.75
C ASN A 5 -8.07 8.15 10.88
N ASP A 6 -8.27 8.15 9.56
CA ASP A 6 -7.31 7.66 8.58
C ASP A 6 -5.99 8.47 8.56
N GLN A 7 -5.98 9.72 9.07
CA GLN A 7 -4.75 10.51 9.21
C GLN A 7 -3.79 9.94 10.25
N TYR A 8 -4.32 9.29 11.29
CA TYR A 8 -3.51 8.73 12.38
C TYR A 8 -3.29 7.24 12.25
N ARG A 9 -3.82 6.57 11.21
CA ARG A 9 -3.73 5.11 11.15
C ARG A 9 -4.66 4.40 12.12
N GLY A 10 -4.65 4.86 13.36
CA GLY A 10 -5.03 4.15 14.57
C GLY A 10 -6.50 4.19 14.87
N ILE A 11 -6.88 3.32 15.80
CA ILE A 11 -8.21 3.29 16.37
C ILE A 11 -8.13 4.09 17.66
N GLU A 12 -8.90 5.17 17.75
CA GLU A 12 -9.15 5.82 19.03
C GLU A 12 -10.32 5.11 19.70
N HIS A 13 -10.08 4.50 20.87
CA HIS A 13 -11.15 3.81 21.60
C HIS A 13 -11.02 3.90 23.11
N CYS A 14 -12.18 3.82 23.77
CA CYS A 14 -12.29 3.70 25.22
C CYS A 14 -12.69 2.28 25.61
N TYR A 15 -11.98 1.69 26.57
CA TYR A 15 -12.36 0.43 27.21
C TYR A 15 -13.41 0.66 28.30
N VAL A 16 -14.20 -0.39 28.60
CA VAL A 16 -15.17 -0.35 29.72
C VAL A 16 -14.46 -0.43 31.07
N GLU A 17 -13.33 -1.14 31.13
CA GLU A 17 -12.45 -1.24 32.28
C GLU A 17 -11.08 -0.62 31.97
N LYS A 18 -10.36 -0.14 32.99
CA LYS A 18 -9.03 0.46 32.77
C LYS A 18 -8.04 -0.60 32.34
N VAL A 19 -7.33 -0.35 31.25
CA VAL A 19 -6.14 -1.11 30.81
C VAL A 19 -4.94 -0.19 30.98
N ASP A 20 -3.87 -0.67 31.63
CA ASP A 20 -2.68 0.14 31.96
C ASP A 20 -3.00 1.48 32.64
N GLY A 21 -4.02 1.49 33.50
CA GLY A 21 -4.45 2.66 34.27
C GLY A 21 -5.26 3.71 33.50
N LYS A 22 -5.51 3.52 32.20
CA LYS A 22 -6.25 4.44 31.34
C LYS A 22 -7.48 3.80 30.70
N TYR A 23 -8.50 4.60 30.44
CA TYR A 23 -9.67 4.17 29.67
C TYR A 23 -9.47 4.38 28.17
N TYR A 24 -8.76 5.44 27.77
CA TYR A 24 -8.52 5.80 26.39
C TYR A 24 -7.18 5.24 25.89
N SER A 25 -7.19 4.66 24.69
CA SER A 25 -6.00 4.17 24.02
C SER A 25 -6.01 4.51 22.53
N GLU A 26 -4.80 4.68 21.99
CA GLU A 26 -4.50 4.84 20.57
C GLU A 26 -3.52 3.73 20.15
N PRO A 27 -3.97 2.46 20.09
CA PRO A 27 -3.13 1.41 19.52
C PRO A 27 -2.73 1.79 18.09
N SER A 28 -1.43 1.68 17.80
CA SER A 28 -0.96 1.76 16.43
C SER A 28 -1.70 0.69 15.62
N PRO A 29 -2.29 1.05 14.47
CA PRO A 29 -2.95 0.08 13.60
C PRO A 29 -1.94 -0.74 12.81
N ASP A 30 -0.64 -0.48 12.98
CA ASP A 30 0.41 -1.16 12.24
C ASP A 30 0.26 -2.63 12.56
N TYR A 31 -0.39 -3.35 11.64
CA TYR A 31 -0.55 -4.77 11.74
C TYR A 31 0.84 -5.36 11.68
N PHE A 32 1.35 -5.67 12.87
CA PHE A 32 2.63 -6.30 13.02
C PHE A 32 2.48 -7.75 12.55
N LYS A 33 3.05 -8.03 11.38
CA LYS A 33 3.14 -9.38 10.83
C LYS A 33 4.58 -9.81 10.80
N TYR A 34 4.80 -11.09 11.05
CA TYR A 34 6.07 -11.73 10.75
C TYR A 34 6.01 -12.29 9.34
N VAL A 35 6.81 -11.74 8.43
CA VAL A 35 6.86 -12.16 7.02
C VAL A 35 8.24 -12.72 6.71
N ASN A 36 8.29 -13.83 5.99
CA ASN A 36 9.55 -14.37 5.49
C ASN A 36 10.01 -13.53 4.28
N LEU A 37 11.13 -12.80 4.43
CA LEU A 37 11.72 -11.98 3.37
C LEU A 37 12.97 -12.61 2.73
N GLY A 38 13.27 -13.87 3.05
CA GLY A 38 14.53 -14.54 2.68
C GLY A 38 15.67 -14.14 3.62
N GLY A 39 16.02 -15.04 4.54
CA GLY A 39 17.04 -14.83 5.57
C GLY A 39 16.88 -15.82 6.74
N GLU A 40 17.68 -15.68 7.80
CA GLU A 40 17.53 -16.48 9.03
C GLU A 40 16.33 -15.98 9.85
N GLY A 41 15.14 -16.40 9.45
CA GLY A 41 13.90 -16.21 10.22
C GLY A 41 12.91 -15.22 9.60
N LEU A 42 11.88 -14.88 10.39
CA LEU A 42 10.80 -13.99 9.96
C LEU A 42 11.14 -12.53 10.28
N THR A 43 10.83 -11.63 9.36
CA THR A 43 11.02 -10.20 9.53
C THR A 43 9.75 -9.56 10.11
N PRO A 44 9.85 -8.76 11.18
CA PRO A 44 8.74 -7.97 11.70
C PRO A 44 8.39 -6.83 10.75
N VAL A 45 7.28 -6.95 10.03
CA VAL A 45 6.77 -5.96 9.10
C VAL A 45 5.50 -5.31 9.64
N GLY A 46 5.33 -4.03 9.33
CA GLY A 46 4.10 -3.26 9.53
C GLY A 46 3.88 -2.41 8.29
N TYR A 47 2.65 -1.96 8.08
CA TYR A 47 2.37 -0.94 7.06
C TYR A 47 3.03 0.39 7.48
N GLY A 48 3.47 1.23 6.55
CA GLY A 48 4.13 2.52 6.88
C GLY A 48 5.60 2.57 6.46
N HIS A 49 6.47 3.16 7.31
CA HIS A 49 7.88 3.45 6.94
C HIS A 49 8.62 2.22 6.40
N ARG A 50 8.50 1.07 7.07
CA ARG A 50 9.19 -0.17 6.66
C ARG A 50 8.72 -0.66 5.29
N SER A 51 7.43 -0.51 4.97
CA SER A 51 6.91 -0.84 3.63
C SER A 51 7.48 0.12 2.58
N ILE A 52 7.51 1.43 2.87
CA ILE A 52 8.06 2.43 1.95
C ILE A 52 9.54 2.17 1.70
N GLU A 53 10.32 1.96 2.76
CA GLU A 53 11.75 1.63 2.68
C GLU A 53 11.98 0.38 1.83
N PHE A 54 11.19 -0.68 2.02
CA PHE A 54 11.28 -1.91 1.24
C PHE A 54 11.00 -1.66 -0.25
N ILE A 55 9.97 -0.86 -0.58
CA ILE A 55 9.66 -0.49 -1.97
C ILE A 55 10.82 0.29 -2.59
N VAL A 56 11.33 1.32 -1.90
CA VAL A 56 12.44 2.16 -2.37
C VAL A 56 13.71 1.32 -2.62
N LYS A 57 14.07 0.43 -1.68
CA LYS A 57 15.23 -0.47 -1.86
C LYS A 57 15.07 -1.37 -3.08
N ASN A 58 13.87 -1.88 -3.35
CA ASN A 58 13.62 -2.70 -4.54
C ASN A 58 13.59 -1.87 -5.84
N ILE A 59 13.13 -0.62 -5.81
CA ILE A 59 13.28 0.33 -6.94
C ILE A 59 14.76 0.54 -7.26
N CYS A 60 15.61 0.71 -6.24
CA CYS A 60 17.05 0.87 -6.43
C CYS A 60 17.69 -0.32 -7.17
N LYS A 61 17.20 -1.55 -6.96
CA LYS A 61 17.68 -2.74 -7.69
C LYS A 61 17.38 -2.69 -9.19
N CYS A 62 16.38 -1.92 -9.60
CA CYS A 62 16.00 -1.75 -11.00
C CYS A 62 16.79 -0.65 -11.73
N LEU A 63 17.55 0.17 -11.01
CA LEU A 63 18.33 1.27 -11.60
C LEU A 63 19.47 0.71 -12.47
N GLY A 64 19.72 1.35 -13.62
CA GLY A 64 20.75 0.94 -14.56
C GLY A 64 20.43 -0.32 -15.39
N LEU A 65 19.38 -1.07 -15.05
CA LEU A 65 18.94 -2.24 -15.81
C LEU A 65 18.15 -1.85 -17.06
N ASP A 66 18.19 -2.72 -18.07
CA ASP A 66 17.34 -2.61 -19.26
C ASP A 66 15.88 -3.02 -18.98
N LEU A 67 14.98 -2.81 -19.95
CA LEU A 67 13.56 -3.12 -19.80
C LEU A 67 13.30 -4.59 -19.48
N LYS A 68 13.99 -5.52 -20.15
CA LYS A 68 13.77 -6.96 -20.00
C LYS A 68 14.20 -7.42 -18.60
N GLN A 69 15.33 -6.91 -18.12
CA GLN A 69 15.83 -7.17 -16.78
C GLN A 69 14.89 -6.62 -15.70
N ARG A 70 14.38 -5.40 -15.87
CA ARG A 70 13.38 -4.82 -14.95
C ARG A 70 12.09 -5.64 -14.91
N GLN A 71 11.61 -6.11 -16.06
CA GLN A 71 10.42 -6.96 -16.13
C GLN A 71 10.61 -8.29 -15.39
N VAL A 72 11.82 -8.88 -15.45
CA VAL A 72 12.15 -10.08 -14.68
C VAL A 72 12.06 -9.80 -13.18
N LEU A 73 12.69 -8.72 -12.69
CA LEU A 73 12.62 -8.34 -11.28
C LEU A 73 11.19 -8.02 -10.83
N LEU A 74 10.42 -7.29 -11.65
CA LEU A 74 9.03 -6.97 -11.31
C LEU A 74 8.17 -8.23 -11.19
N LYS A 75 8.38 -9.22 -12.07
CA LYS A 75 7.71 -10.51 -11.98
C LYS A 75 8.10 -11.26 -10.70
N GLN A 76 9.36 -11.22 -10.32
CA GLN A 76 9.82 -11.77 -9.04
C GLN A 76 9.13 -11.08 -7.87
N PHE A 77 9.17 -9.76 -7.77
CA PHE A 77 8.54 -9.03 -6.66
C PHE A 77 7.04 -9.30 -6.55
N ASN A 78 6.36 -9.44 -7.69
CA ASN A 78 4.96 -9.80 -7.72
C ASN A 78 4.73 -11.23 -7.20
N ASN A 79 5.58 -12.18 -7.57
CA ASN A 79 5.51 -13.57 -7.10
C ASN A 79 5.84 -13.70 -5.61
N ASP A 80 6.77 -12.88 -5.10
CA ASP A 80 7.12 -12.84 -3.68
C ASP A 80 5.92 -12.41 -2.82
N GLY A 81 5.00 -11.61 -3.38
CA GLY A 81 3.74 -11.24 -2.72
C GLY A 81 3.92 -10.33 -1.48
N VAL A 82 5.12 -9.80 -1.27
CA VAL A 82 5.47 -8.98 -0.11
C VAL A 82 5.12 -7.51 -0.30
N MET A 83 5.46 -6.94 -1.46
CA MET A 83 5.21 -5.53 -1.76
C MET A 83 4.08 -5.33 -2.77
N ALA A 84 3.42 -4.19 -2.67
CA ALA A 84 2.48 -3.74 -3.68
C ALA A 84 3.22 -3.52 -5.01
N THR A 85 2.69 -4.13 -6.07
CA THR A 85 3.09 -3.93 -7.45
C THR A 85 1.83 -3.55 -8.26
N PRO A 86 1.97 -2.97 -9.46
CA PRO A 86 0.81 -2.67 -10.30
C PRO A 86 -0.09 -3.90 -10.56
N ALA A 87 0.47 -5.11 -10.58
CA ALA A 87 -0.29 -6.33 -10.82
C ALA A 87 -1.12 -6.78 -9.61
N ASN A 88 -0.55 -6.74 -8.40
CA ASN A 88 -1.23 -7.20 -7.17
C ASN A 88 -1.98 -6.07 -6.43
N SER A 89 -1.80 -4.81 -6.83
CA SER A 89 -2.45 -3.62 -6.27
C SER A 89 -3.15 -2.79 -7.36
N SER A 90 -3.62 -3.44 -8.42
CA SER A 90 -4.23 -2.81 -9.60
C SER A 90 -5.42 -1.91 -9.27
N TYR A 91 -6.21 -2.25 -8.25
CA TYR A 91 -7.34 -1.41 -7.83
C TYR A 91 -6.88 -0.03 -7.35
N ASN A 92 -5.93 0.03 -6.41
CA ASN A 92 -5.41 1.29 -5.87
C ASN A 92 -4.59 2.06 -6.92
N GLU A 93 -3.90 1.34 -7.81
CA GLU A 93 -3.18 1.94 -8.92
C GLU A 93 -4.14 2.69 -9.86
N LEU A 94 -5.27 2.07 -10.22
CA LEU A 94 -6.30 2.69 -11.05
C LEU A 94 -6.96 3.89 -10.37
N VAL A 95 -7.18 3.84 -9.06
CA VAL A 95 -7.70 4.99 -8.30
C VAL A 95 -6.72 6.16 -8.35
N THR A 96 -5.42 5.87 -8.18
CA THR A 96 -4.36 6.88 -8.27
C THR A 96 -4.29 7.49 -9.66
N GLU A 97 -4.33 6.65 -10.70
CA GLU A 97 -4.33 7.11 -12.09
C GLU A 97 -5.58 7.90 -12.47
N ALA A 98 -6.75 7.54 -11.93
CA ALA A 98 -7.98 8.29 -12.14
C ALA A 98 -7.91 9.68 -11.48
N GLY A 99 -7.40 9.74 -10.24
CA GLY A 99 -7.15 11.00 -9.54
C GLY A 99 -6.16 11.88 -10.30
N ARG A 100 -5.04 11.31 -10.77
CA ARG A 100 -4.04 12.00 -11.59
C ARG A 100 -4.67 12.58 -12.86
N LEU A 101 -5.44 11.77 -13.60
CA LEU A 101 -6.13 12.21 -14.82
C LEU A 101 -7.13 13.33 -14.53
N SER A 102 -7.93 13.20 -13.48
CA SER A 102 -8.92 14.22 -13.08
C SER A 102 -8.26 15.54 -12.71
N ILE A 103 -7.27 15.53 -11.81
CA ILE A 103 -6.58 16.73 -11.30
C ILE A 103 -5.88 17.49 -12.42
N LEU A 104 -5.15 16.79 -13.29
CA LEU A 104 -4.46 17.41 -14.42
C LEU A 104 -5.42 18.04 -15.44
N ASN A 105 -6.72 17.70 -15.36
CA ASN A 105 -7.75 18.19 -16.26
C ASN A 105 -8.85 18.99 -15.55
N GLY A 106 -8.50 19.66 -14.45
CA GLY A 106 -9.38 20.60 -13.76
C GLY A 106 -10.52 19.93 -12.99
N GLY A 107 -10.30 18.72 -12.48
CA GLY A 107 -11.29 18.00 -11.68
C GLY A 107 -12.40 17.34 -12.49
N LYS A 108 -12.16 17.05 -13.78
CA LYS A 108 -13.12 16.32 -14.61
C LYS A 108 -13.39 14.91 -14.07
N GLU A 109 -14.62 14.44 -14.22
CA GLU A 109 -14.99 13.07 -13.83
C GLU A 109 -14.26 12.03 -14.70
N VAL A 110 -13.78 10.98 -14.03
CA VAL A 110 -13.05 9.87 -14.64
C VAL A 110 -13.73 8.56 -14.25
N GLU A 111 -13.94 7.69 -15.22
CA GLU A 111 -14.43 6.33 -15.04
C GLU A 111 -13.26 5.35 -14.95
N ILE A 112 -13.33 4.44 -13.99
CA ILE A 112 -12.37 3.34 -13.82
C ILE A 112 -12.99 2.05 -14.35
N THR A 113 -12.34 1.42 -15.31
CA THR A 113 -12.63 0.04 -15.72
C THR A 113 -11.71 -0.90 -14.97
N TYR A 114 -12.27 -1.90 -14.29
CA TYR A 114 -11.52 -2.97 -13.61
C TYR A 114 -11.46 -4.25 -14.45
N GLY A 115 -10.56 -5.17 -14.08
CA GLY A 115 -10.46 -6.50 -14.69
C GLY A 115 -9.45 -6.56 -15.84
N LYS A 116 -9.69 -7.44 -16.82
CA LYS A 116 -8.71 -7.76 -17.88
C LYS A 116 -8.34 -6.57 -18.75
N ASN A 117 -9.30 -5.67 -19.00
CA ASN A 117 -9.11 -4.45 -19.78
C ASN A 117 -9.10 -3.23 -18.86
N ALA A 118 -8.37 -3.34 -17.75
CA ALA A 118 -8.29 -2.29 -16.74
C ALA A 118 -7.76 -0.98 -17.33
N GLY A 119 -8.32 0.15 -16.89
CA GLY A 119 -7.89 1.47 -17.32
C GLY A 119 -8.76 2.59 -16.78
N VAL A 120 -8.34 3.82 -17.05
CA VAL A 120 -9.06 5.04 -16.66
C VAL A 120 -9.34 5.90 -17.89
N LYS A 121 -10.51 6.52 -17.95
CA LYS A 121 -10.92 7.41 -19.07
C LYS A 121 -11.87 8.49 -18.55
N PHE A 122 -12.00 9.60 -19.27
CA PHE A 122 -13.05 10.57 -18.90
C PHE A 122 -14.43 9.94 -18.99
N LYS A 123 -15.29 10.33 -18.06
CA LYS A 123 -16.70 10.01 -18.14
C LYS A 123 -17.32 10.89 -19.23
N ASN A 124 -18.00 10.25 -20.16
CA ASN A 124 -18.71 10.94 -21.26
C ASN A 124 -19.89 11.75 -20.73
#